data_AF-A0A6P0M938-F1
#
_entry.id   AF-A0A6P0M938-F1
#
_cell.length_a   1.000
_cell.length_b   1.000
_cell.length_c   1.000
_cell.angle_alpha   90.00
_cell.angle_beta   90.00
_cell.angle_gamma   90.00
#
_symmetry.space_group_name_H-M   'P 1'
#
loop_
_entity.id
_entity.type
_entity.pdbx_description
1 polymer ?
#
loop_
_entity_poly.entity_id
_entity_poly.type
_entity_poly.pdbx_seq_one_letter_code
_entity_poly.pdbx_strand_id
1 'polypeptide(L)'
;MDCKALGGKKQKLFSYVAYGLGIHSAVPIPEFIPAEVECDVTIHLESNVYSTGCVRVASAEAEGHALAFGQTRTPNRKISDYIPKEVIQQPMAFQLSPEEAVIYLKDTGLFLVQGGNMIMIIPAAEATLSRIRMALVGTVMAILLYQRGLLVLHASVVNINGGAVVFLGNSGEGKSSIAAALHTQGYRIITDDVAPVSLNQGTAKVAPSFPQIKLSQEVAKVLGYDQDKLGLLVPKLNKPGYELNQDLTQALLPIRCIYVLVSGLQLSIKPLKLEEAVMELSRHSRLNSLFDSEKASHLLQCAQLANKCSVYRLQRPRNLALLPELARLVAEHQFIQGKM
;
A
#
# COMPACT_ATOMS: atom_id res chain seq x y z
N MET A 1 12.01 -26.71 -7.86
CA MET A 1 12.36 -28.02 -7.27
C MET A 1 11.25 -28.48 -6.33
N ASP A 2 10.82 -29.72 -6.50
CA ASP A 2 9.63 -30.31 -5.91
C ASP A 2 9.92 -30.79 -4.47
N CYS A 3 9.17 -30.29 -3.48
CA CYS A 3 9.33 -30.66 -2.06
C CYS A 3 8.09 -31.41 -1.57
N LYS A 4 7.99 -32.68 -1.98
CA LYS A 4 7.15 -33.68 -1.33
C LYS A 4 7.73 -34.00 0.06
N ALA A 5 6.89 -33.84 1.09
CA ALA A 5 6.92 -34.46 2.43
C ALA A 5 6.50 -33.45 3.49
N LEU A 6 5.22 -33.50 3.87
CA LEU A 6 4.69 -32.92 5.11
C LEU A 6 5.35 -33.68 6.28
N GLY A 7 6.35 -33.05 6.89
CA GLY A 7 7.08 -33.57 8.05
C GLY A 7 8.39 -32.80 8.20
N GLY A 8 8.38 -31.75 9.01
CA GLY A 8 9.56 -30.90 9.27
C GLY A 8 9.93 -29.97 8.10
N LYS A 9 9.04 -29.07 7.66
CA LYS A 9 9.25 -28.32 6.41
C LYS A 9 9.99 -27.01 6.63
N LYS A 10 11.12 -26.81 5.92
CA LYS A 10 11.56 -25.48 5.45
C LYS A 10 10.31 -24.72 4.99
N GLN A 11 9.95 -23.64 5.67
CA GLN A 11 8.79 -22.84 5.29
C GLN A 11 9.07 -22.35 3.86
N LYS A 12 8.19 -22.69 2.91
CA LYS A 12 8.34 -22.23 1.54
C LYS A 12 8.17 -20.71 1.55
N LEU A 13 9.27 -19.99 1.38
CA LEU A 13 9.24 -18.54 1.23
C LEU A 13 8.76 -18.22 -0.19
N PHE A 14 7.80 -17.31 -0.28
CA PHE A 14 7.40 -16.69 -1.53
C PHE A 14 8.30 -15.49 -1.79
N SER A 15 8.64 -15.25 -3.05
CA SER A 15 9.51 -14.14 -3.45
C SER A 15 8.75 -13.20 -4.38
N TYR A 16 8.79 -11.91 -4.07
CA TYR A 16 8.05 -10.87 -4.76
C TYR A 16 8.92 -9.63 -4.98
N VAL A 17 8.42 -8.74 -5.82
CA VAL A 17 8.88 -7.35 -5.90
C VAL A 17 7.70 -6.39 -5.72
N ALA A 18 7.91 -5.35 -4.92
CA ALA A 18 7.02 -4.19 -4.81
C ALA A 18 7.81 -2.98 -4.30
N TYR A 19 7.45 -1.77 -4.75
CA TYR A 19 8.13 -0.52 -4.36
C TYR A 19 9.63 -0.51 -4.66
N GLY A 20 10.07 -1.30 -5.65
CA GLY A 20 11.49 -1.49 -5.97
C GLY A 20 12.27 -2.31 -4.94
N LEU A 21 11.58 -3.03 -4.05
CA LEU A 21 12.17 -3.91 -3.03
C LEU A 21 11.89 -5.37 -3.37
N GLY A 22 12.90 -6.22 -3.21
CA GLY A 22 12.72 -7.67 -3.17
C GLY A 22 12.19 -8.12 -1.80
N ILE A 23 11.06 -8.81 -1.80
CA ILE A 23 10.31 -9.19 -0.58
C ILE A 23 10.20 -10.71 -0.51
N HIS A 24 10.78 -11.31 0.53
CA HIS A 24 10.61 -12.73 0.84
C HIS A 24 9.60 -12.89 1.96
N SER A 25 8.58 -13.73 1.77
CA SER A 25 7.45 -13.81 2.70
C SER A 25 7.08 -15.25 3.03
N ALA A 26 6.83 -15.53 4.31
CA ALA A 26 6.22 -16.77 4.79
C ALA A 26 4.71 -16.86 4.48
N VAL A 27 4.10 -15.75 4.08
CA VAL A 27 2.68 -15.61 3.75
C VAL A 27 2.53 -15.36 2.23
N PRO A 28 1.60 -16.02 1.53
CA PRO A 28 1.33 -15.68 0.12
C PRO A 28 0.67 -14.31 0.01
N ILE A 29 1.16 -13.47 -0.90
CA ILE A 29 0.70 -12.10 -1.15
C ILE A 29 0.52 -11.95 -2.67
N PRO A 30 -0.56 -12.50 -3.25
CA PRO A 30 -0.79 -12.44 -4.71
C PRO A 30 -0.98 -11.02 -5.23
N GLU A 31 -1.19 -10.04 -4.34
CA GLU A 31 -1.18 -8.63 -4.68
C GLU A 31 0.18 -8.16 -5.18
N PHE A 32 1.30 -8.69 -4.65
CA PHE A 32 2.64 -8.32 -5.11
C PHE A 32 3.05 -9.09 -6.36
N ILE A 33 4.01 -8.56 -7.10
CA ILE A 33 4.48 -9.15 -8.35
C ILE A 33 5.45 -10.30 -8.01
N PRO A 34 5.18 -11.56 -8.38
CA PRO A 34 6.11 -12.66 -8.16
C PRO A 34 7.42 -12.43 -8.93
N ALA A 35 8.56 -12.54 -8.25
CA ALA A 35 9.88 -12.36 -8.85
C ALA A 35 10.96 -13.08 -8.04
N GLU A 36 11.92 -13.72 -8.70
CA GLU A 36 13.11 -14.27 -8.06
C GLU A 36 14.19 -13.17 -7.99
N VAL A 37 14.27 -12.49 -6.85
CA VAL A 37 15.16 -11.34 -6.61
C VAL A 37 15.83 -11.46 -5.25
N GLU A 38 16.91 -10.70 -5.04
CA GLU A 38 17.56 -10.57 -3.73
C GLU A 38 16.58 -10.04 -2.68
N CYS A 39 16.78 -10.43 -1.42
CA CYS A 39 15.87 -10.09 -0.34
C CYS A 39 16.26 -8.77 0.33
N ASP A 40 15.45 -7.73 0.14
CA ASP A 40 15.52 -6.48 0.91
C ASP A 40 14.67 -6.53 2.18
N VAL A 41 13.56 -7.27 2.14
CA VAL A 41 12.56 -7.34 3.20
C VAL A 41 12.12 -8.78 3.46
N THR A 42 12.11 -9.20 4.72
CA THR A 42 11.57 -10.51 5.13
C THR A 42 10.28 -10.37 5.92
N ILE A 43 9.26 -11.15 5.55
CA ILE A 43 7.98 -11.23 6.25
C ILE A 43 7.85 -12.61 6.90
N HIS A 44 7.85 -12.62 8.24
CA HIS A 44 7.69 -13.80 9.06
C HIS A 44 6.26 -13.92 9.61
N LEU A 45 5.83 -15.17 9.82
CA LEU A 45 4.56 -15.48 10.46
C LEU A 45 4.83 -16.36 11.67
N GLU A 46 4.48 -15.88 12.87
CA GLU A 46 4.53 -16.67 14.09
C GLU A 46 3.42 -17.74 14.08
N SER A 47 3.73 -18.91 14.64
CA SER A 47 2.87 -20.10 14.59
C SER A 47 1.65 -19.96 15.50
N ASN A 48 0.66 -19.18 15.07
CA ASN A 48 -0.69 -19.22 15.60
C ASN A 48 -1.66 -19.60 14.48
N VAL A 49 -2.57 -20.51 14.79
CA VAL A 49 -3.57 -21.04 13.86
C VAL A 49 -4.43 -19.89 13.33
N TYR A 50 -4.56 -19.76 12.02
CA TYR A 50 -5.44 -18.79 11.36
C TYR A 50 -6.36 -19.52 10.39
N SER A 51 -7.57 -19.01 10.18
CA SER A 51 -8.53 -19.66 9.28
C SER A 51 -8.19 -19.34 7.82
N THR A 52 -7.91 -20.36 7.02
CA THR A 52 -7.61 -20.20 5.59
C THR A 52 -8.85 -19.99 4.72
N GLY A 53 -10.05 -19.89 5.32
CA GLY A 53 -11.33 -19.75 4.61
C GLY A 53 -11.69 -20.90 3.66
N CYS A 54 -10.84 -21.94 3.59
CA CYS A 54 -11.04 -23.12 2.79
C CYS A 54 -11.64 -24.20 3.69
N VAL A 55 -12.90 -24.57 3.44
CA VAL A 55 -13.55 -25.71 4.11
C VAL A 55 -12.76 -26.96 3.72
N ARG A 56 -11.85 -27.39 4.58
CA ARG A 56 -11.26 -28.72 4.49
C ARG A 56 -12.32 -29.70 4.96
N VAL A 57 -12.95 -30.39 4.02
CA VAL A 57 -13.52 -31.70 4.30
C VAL A 57 -12.32 -32.62 4.49
N ALA A 58 -12.08 -33.07 5.72
CA ALA A 58 -11.11 -34.12 5.97
C ALA A 58 -11.63 -35.08 7.04
N SER A 59 -11.85 -36.29 6.56
CA SER A 59 -12.12 -37.54 7.25
C SER A 59 -11.10 -37.87 8.32
N ALA A 60 -11.56 -38.69 9.26
CA ALA A 60 -10.91 -39.08 10.50
C ALA A 60 -9.68 -40.01 10.33
N GLU A 61 -8.98 -40.13 11.47
CA GLU A 61 -8.08 -41.21 11.91
C GLU A 61 -6.61 -41.19 11.44
N ALA A 62 -5.71 -40.92 12.40
CA ALA A 62 -4.81 -41.96 12.94
C ALA A 62 -3.92 -41.38 14.07
N GLU A 63 -3.94 -42.06 15.20
CA GLU A 63 -3.05 -41.88 16.36
C GLU A 63 -1.63 -42.40 16.09
N GLY A 64 -0.62 -41.90 16.82
CA GLY A 64 0.64 -42.65 16.95
C GLY A 64 1.92 -41.84 17.23
N HIS A 65 2.28 -41.79 18.51
CA HIS A 65 3.64 -41.86 19.08
C HIS A 65 4.57 -40.63 19.03
N ALA A 66 4.96 -40.22 20.25
CA ALA A 66 5.99 -39.25 20.57
C ALA A 66 7.40 -39.85 20.50
N LEU A 67 8.39 -39.03 20.10
CA LEU A 67 9.78 -39.13 20.55
C LEU A 67 10.42 -37.74 20.52
N ALA A 68 11.01 -37.37 21.65
CA ALA A 68 11.59 -36.07 21.94
C ALA A 68 13.01 -35.94 21.36
N PHE A 69 13.31 -34.81 20.72
CA PHE A 69 14.66 -34.26 20.59
C PHE A 69 14.62 -32.75 20.72
N GLY A 70 15.60 -32.20 21.43
CA GLY A 70 15.70 -30.80 21.84
C GLY A 70 15.52 -29.83 20.68
N GLN A 71 14.39 -29.12 20.71
CA GLN A 71 14.12 -27.99 19.83
C GLN A 71 14.56 -26.73 20.56
N THR A 72 15.51 -25.98 19.99
CA THR A 72 15.59 -24.54 20.24
C THR A 72 14.34 -23.90 19.61
N ARG A 73 13.21 -24.02 20.31
CA ARG A 73 11.98 -23.29 19.99
C ARG A 73 12.25 -21.82 20.28
N THR A 74 12.20 -20.97 19.25
CA THR A 74 11.84 -19.57 19.50
C THR A 74 10.54 -19.58 20.33
N PRO A 75 10.49 -18.89 21.49
CA PRO A 75 9.33 -18.94 22.35
C PRO A 75 8.11 -18.47 21.55
N ASN A 76 7.00 -19.21 21.64
CA ASN A 76 5.77 -18.92 20.91
C ASN A 76 5.21 -17.57 21.42
N ARG A 77 5.57 -16.47 20.75
CA ARG A 77 5.29 -15.11 21.22
C ARG A 77 3.81 -14.80 21.07
N LYS A 78 3.23 -14.16 22.08
CA LYS A 78 1.81 -13.79 22.13
C LYS A 78 1.65 -12.29 21.96
N ILE A 79 0.49 -11.87 21.48
CA ILE A 79 0.14 -10.43 21.36
C ILE A 79 0.32 -9.71 22.71
N SER A 80 -0.02 -10.37 23.82
CA SER A 80 0.14 -9.84 25.19
C SER A 80 1.58 -9.56 25.61
N ASP A 81 2.56 -10.08 24.87
CA ASP A 81 3.98 -9.85 25.15
C ASP A 81 4.42 -8.47 24.63
N TYR A 82 3.62 -7.85 23.76
CA TYR A 82 3.94 -6.60 23.06
C TYR A 82 3.01 -5.45 23.43
N ILE A 83 1.77 -5.73 23.82
CA ILE A 83 0.79 -4.71 24.21
C ILE A 83 0.12 -5.04 25.54
N PRO A 84 -0.14 -4.01 26.39
CA PRO A 84 -0.87 -4.21 27.64
C PRO A 84 -2.27 -4.80 27.41
N LYS A 85 -2.78 -5.55 28.40
CA LYS A 85 -4.09 -6.22 28.30
C LYS A 85 -5.24 -5.23 28.09
N GLU A 86 -5.10 -4.01 28.60
CA GLU A 86 -6.07 -2.92 28.48
C GLU A 86 -6.18 -2.45 27.01
N VAL A 87 -5.06 -2.50 26.27
CA VAL A 87 -4.98 -2.11 24.85
C VAL A 87 -5.62 -3.18 23.95
N ILE A 88 -5.57 -4.45 24.35
CA ILE A 88 -6.17 -5.57 23.57
C ILE A 88 -7.68 -5.36 23.35
N GLN A 89 -8.36 -4.66 24.25
CA GLN A 89 -9.79 -4.38 24.12
C GLN A 89 -10.11 -3.35 23.03
N GLN A 90 -9.15 -2.49 22.68
CA GLN A 90 -9.29 -1.46 21.65
C GLN A 90 -9.35 -2.07 20.25
N PRO A 91 -10.04 -1.42 19.28
CA PRO A 91 -10.13 -1.95 17.91
C PRO A 91 -8.77 -1.97 17.20
N MET A 92 -7.89 -1.03 17.53
CA MET A 92 -6.54 -0.93 17.00
C MET A 92 -5.63 -0.16 17.96
N ALA A 93 -4.32 -0.37 17.86
CA ALA A 93 -3.31 0.43 18.54
C ALA A 93 -2.03 0.52 17.70
N PHE A 94 -1.32 1.64 17.82
CA PHE A 94 -0.06 1.90 17.14
C PHE A 94 0.97 2.39 18.15
N GLN A 95 2.16 1.83 18.10
CA GLN A 95 3.35 2.37 18.73
C GLN A 95 4.43 2.44 17.66
N LEU A 96 4.87 3.64 17.29
CA LEU A 96 5.77 3.84 16.18
C LEU A 96 7.04 4.57 16.64
N SER A 97 8.19 4.07 16.19
CA SER A 97 9.48 4.73 16.21
C SER A 97 10.17 4.57 14.85
N PRO A 98 11.26 5.31 14.58
CA PRO A 98 11.98 5.21 13.32
C PRO A 98 12.57 3.81 13.06
N GLU A 99 12.90 3.06 14.12
CA GLU A 99 13.51 1.73 14.01
C GLU A 99 12.53 0.58 14.28
N GLU A 100 11.46 0.81 15.03
CA GLU A 100 10.52 -0.22 15.44
C GLU A 100 9.07 0.29 15.46
N ALA A 101 8.15 -0.52 14.96
CA ALA A 101 6.73 -0.20 14.99
C ALA A 101 5.89 -1.41 15.33
N VAL A 102 4.96 -1.25 16.27
CA VAL A 102 3.96 -2.23 16.66
C VAL A 102 2.59 -1.74 16.18
N ILE A 103 1.94 -2.54 15.35
CA ILE A 103 0.59 -2.31 14.84
C ILE A 103 -0.30 -3.44 15.33
N TYR A 104 -1.25 -3.11 16.19
CA TYR A 104 -2.27 -4.04 16.65
C TYR A 104 -3.60 -3.75 15.98
N LEU A 105 -4.24 -4.80 15.47
CA LEU A 105 -5.57 -4.79 14.88
C LEU A 105 -6.36 -5.94 15.49
N LYS A 106 -7.41 -5.65 16.26
CA LYS A 106 -8.12 -6.62 17.11
C LYS A 106 -8.48 -7.92 16.40
N ASP A 107 -9.09 -7.83 15.21
CA ASP A 107 -9.58 -8.99 14.46
C ASP A 107 -8.60 -9.49 13.38
N THR A 108 -7.35 -9.04 13.41
CA THR A 108 -6.31 -9.41 12.42
C THR A 108 -5.03 -9.91 13.10
N GLY A 109 -4.59 -9.28 14.18
CA GLY A 109 -3.38 -9.64 14.91
C GLY A 109 -2.45 -8.45 15.11
N LEU A 110 -1.19 -8.77 15.40
CA LEU A 110 -0.12 -7.82 15.62
C LEU A 110 0.93 -7.91 14.51
N PHE A 111 1.40 -6.76 14.06
CA PHE A 111 2.51 -6.61 13.13
C PHE A 111 3.62 -5.85 13.82
N LEU A 112 4.82 -6.41 13.80
CA LEU A 112 6.04 -5.78 14.25
C LEU A 112 6.90 -5.46 13.03
N VAL A 113 7.23 -4.18 12.81
CA VAL A 113 8.07 -3.72 11.71
C VAL A 113 9.37 -3.19 12.28
N GLN A 114 10.50 -3.72 11.81
CA GLN A 114 11.81 -3.38 12.35
C GLN A 114 12.80 -3.02 11.24
N GLY A 115 13.53 -1.92 11.46
CA GLY A 115 14.67 -1.47 10.65
C GLY A 115 14.38 -1.29 9.15
N GLY A 116 13.10 -1.15 8.77
CA GLY A 116 12.69 -1.08 7.37
C GLY A 116 12.97 -2.35 6.55
N ASN A 117 13.25 -3.49 7.17
CA ASN A 117 13.66 -4.73 6.50
C ASN A 117 13.00 -6.01 7.04
N MET A 118 12.31 -5.96 8.18
CA MET A 118 11.66 -7.12 8.76
C MET A 118 10.24 -6.80 9.20
N ILE A 119 9.32 -7.72 8.88
CA ILE A 119 7.95 -7.72 9.37
C ILE A 119 7.70 -9.06 10.05
N MET A 120 7.30 -9.04 11.32
CA MET A 120 6.81 -10.21 12.05
C MET A 120 5.30 -10.09 12.26
N ILE A 121 4.57 -11.15 11.93
CA ILE A 121 3.12 -11.21 12.06
C ILE A 121 2.75 -12.21 13.16
N ILE A 122 1.97 -11.75 14.14
CA ILE A 122 1.35 -12.60 15.15
C ILE A 122 -0.17 -12.54 14.91
N PRO A 123 -0.76 -13.53 14.22
CA PRO A 123 -2.17 -13.47 13.86
C PRO A 123 -3.07 -13.59 15.09
N ALA A 124 -4.20 -12.91 15.06
CA ALA A 124 -5.29 -13.18 16.01
C ALA A 124 -5.91 -14.55 15.71
N ALA A 125 -6.55 -15.19 16.69
CA ALA A 125 -7.08 -16.56 16.57
C ALA A 125 -8.02 -16.74 15.35
N GLU A 126 -8.86 -15.76 15.07
CA GLU A 126 -9.85 -15.78 13.97
C GLU A 126 -9.42 -14.91 12.78
N ALA A 127 -8.13 -14.56 12.70
CA ALA A 127 -7.63 -13.76 11.60
C ALA A 127 -7.79 -14.52 10.27
N THR A 128 -8.32 -13.83 9.26
CA THR A 128 -8.32 -14.34 7.89
C THR A 128 -7.09 -13.83 7.15
N LEU A 129 -6.57 -14.65 6.24
CA LEU A 129 -5.43 -14.29 5.41
C LEU A 129 -5.66 -12.97 4.64
N SER A 130 -6.88 -12.73 4.15
CA SER A 130 -7.21 -11.50 3.43
C SER A 130 -7.12 -10.24 4.30
N ARG A 131 -7.46 -10.32 5.60
CA ARG A 131 -7.27 -9.18 6.53
C ARG A 131 -5.79 -8.92 6.78
N ILE A 132 -5.01 -9.98 6.97
CA ILE A 132 -3.55 -9.88 7.14
C ILE A 132 -2.93 -9.21 5.91
N ARG A 133 -3.24 -9.71 4.70
CA ARG A 133 -2.75 -9.13 3.44
C ARG A 133 -3.15 -7.67 3.27
N MET A 134 -4.40 -7.32 3.57
CA MET A 134 -4.87 -5.93 3.49
C MET A 134 -4.08 -4.99 4.41
N ALA A 135 -3.77 -5.43 5.62
CA ALA A 135 -2.93 -4.66 6.54
C ALA A 135 -1.49 -4.55 6.02
N LEU A 136 -0.94 -5.67 5.50
CA LEU A 136 0.40 -5.76 4.92
C LEU A 136 0.57 -4.76 3.77
N VAL A 137 -0.18 -4.90 2.68
CA VAL A 137 -0.01 -4.10 1.46
C VAL A 137 -0.33 -2.62 1.64
N GLY A 138 -0.99 -2.25 2.73
CA GLY A 138 -1.35 -0.88 3.07
C GLY A 138 -0.47 -0.29 4.17
N THR A 139 -1.01 -0.25 5.40
CA THR A 139 -0.41 0.47 6.52
C THR A 139 0.94 -0.09 6.94
N VAL A 140 1.12 -1.41 6.96
CA VAL A 140 2.38 -2.03 7.40
C VAL A 140 3.50 -1.71 6.41
N MET A 141 3.28 -1.84 5.10
CA MET A 141 4.26 -1.42 4.10
C MET A 141 4.54 0.08 4.13
N ALA A 142 3.53 0.92 4.39
CA ALA A 142 3.75 2.36 4.54
C ALA A 142 4.70 2.68 5.71
N ILE A 143 4.57 1.98 6.83
CA ILE A 143 5.47 2.11 7.98
C ILE A 143 6.87 1.60 7.63
N LEU A 144 6.98 0.45 6.95
CA LEU A 144 8.28 -0.08 6.53
C LEU A 144 9.02 0.91 5.60
N LEU A 145 8.32 1.48 4.62
CA LEU A 145 8.89 2.46 3.68
C LEU A 145 9.29 3.75 4.39
N TYR A 146 8.54 4.14 5.43
CA TYR A 146 8.87 5.26 6.29
C TYR A 146 10.18 5.02 7.08
N GLN A 147 10.36 3.85 7.69
CA GLN A 147 11.61 3.47 8.38
C GLN A 147 12.84 3.48 7.46
N ARG A 148 12.62 3.36 6.14
CA ARG A 148 13.66 3.51 5.10
C ARG A 148 13.92 4.96 4.68
N GLY A 149 13.34 5.94 5.39
CA GLY A 149 13.53 7.37 5.17
C GLY A 149 12.76 7.94 3.98
N LEU A 150 11.75 7.24 3.45
CA LEU A 150 10.95 7.72 2.32
C LEU A 150 9.77 8.58 2.79
N LEU A 151 9.44 9.61 2.02
CA LEU A 151 8.19 10.34 2.21
C LEU A 151 7.05 9.51 1.64
N VAL A 152 6.10 9.07 2.47
CA VAL A 152 4.99 8.21 2.02
C VAL A 152 3.70 9.01 1.89
N LEU A 153 3.23 9.21 0.66
CA LEU A 153 1.98 9.91 0.37
C LEU A 153 0.80 8.94 0.28
N HIS A 154 -0.37 9.37 0.77
CA HIS A 154 -1.64 8.70 0.47
C HIS A 154 -2.18 9.17 -0.88
N ALA A 155 -1.65 8.58 -1.95
CA ALA A 155 -1.88 9.04 -3.31
C ALA A 155 -2.28 7.90 -4.27
N SER A 156 -2.87 8.29 -5.40
CA SER A 156 -2.90 7.47 -6.61
C SER A 156 -1.93 8.09 -7.61
N VAL A 157 -1.17 7.28 -8.33
CA VAL A 157 -0.11 7.77 -9.21
C VAL A 157 -0.22 7.10 -10.57
N VAL A 158 -0.16 7.91 -11.63
CA VAL A 158 -0.28 7.48 -13.02
C VAL A 158 0.97 7.89 -13.80
N ASN A 159 1.44 7.01 -14.67
CA ASN A 159 2.46 7.31 -15.66
C ASN A 159 1.81 7.99 -16.87
N ILE A 160 2.11 9.27 -17.06
CA ILE A 160 1.70 10.05 -18.24
C ILE A 160 2.98 10.43 -19.00
N ASN A 161 3.16 9.84 -20.19
CA ASN A 161 4.28 10.12 -21.10
C ASN A 161 5.67 9.96 -20.44
N GLY A 162 5.86 8.94 -19.61
CA GLY A 162 7.13 8.64 -18.93
C GLY A 162 7.37 9.40 -17.62
N GLY A 163 6.39 10.17 -17.14
CA GLY A 163 6.46 10.89 -15.87
C GLY A 163 5.34 10.52 -14.92
N ALA A 164 5.66 10.51 -13.62
CA ALA A 164 4.68 10.24 -12.58
C ALA A 164 3.83 11.49 -12.28
N VAL A 165 2.52 11.32 -12.36
CA VAL A 165 1.50 12.31 -11.98
C VAL A 165 0.79 11.81 -10.74
N VAL A 166 0.88 12.59 -9.66
CA VAL A 166 0.43 12.21 -8.32
C VAL A 166 -0.92 12.89 -8.02
N PHE A 167 -1.89 12.11 -7.55
CA PHE A 167 -3.20 12.61 -7.15
C PHE A 167 -3.38 12.48 -5.63
N LEU A 168 -3.55 13.62 -4.96
CA LEU A 168 -3.78 13.77 -3.53
C LEU A 168 -5.21 14.22 -3.25
N GLY A 169 -5.67 14.02 -2.01
CA GLY A 169 -7.02 14.38 -1.59
C GLY A 169 -7.48 13.50 -0.44
N ASN A 170 -8.51 13.96 0.28
CA ASN A 170 -9.08 13.18 1.38
C ASN A 170 -9.64 11.84 0.90
N SER A 171 -9.86 10.90 1.83
CA SER A 171 -10.54 9.65 1.49
C SER A 171 -11.91 9.97 0.89
N GLY A 172 -12.22 9.37 -0.27
CA GLY A 172 -13.45 9.65 -1.00
C GLY A 172 -13.38 10.80 -2.01
N GLU A 173 -12.32 11.60 -2.05
CA GLU A 173 -12.20 12.70 -3.04
C GLU A 173 -11.98 12.23 -4.49
N GLY A 174 -11.76 10.93 -4.70
CA GLY A 174 -11.72 10.34 -6.03
C GLY A 174 -10.31 10.18 -6.63
N LYS A 175 -9.26 10.11 -5.82
CA LYS A 175 -7.86 9.83 -6.26
C LYS A 175 -7.79 8.58 -7.15
N SER A 176 -8.29 7.45 -6.65
CA SER A 176 -8.35 6.20 -7.40
C SER A 176 -9.32 6.30 -8.59
N SER A 177 -10.37 7.11 -8.50
CA SER A 177 -11.33 7.28 -9.60
C SER A 177 -10.73 8.03 -10.80
N ILE A 178 -9.97 9.10 -10.57
CA ILE A 178 -9.28 9.80 -11.66
C ILE A 178 -8.14 8.97 -12.23
N ALA A 179 -7.40 8.25 -11.38
CA ALA A 179 -6.36 7.32 -11.85
C ALA A 179 -6.95 6.22 -12.74
N ALA A 180 -8.10 5.66 -12.35
CA ALA A 180 -8.82 4.68 -13.16
C ALA A 180 -9.35 5.25 -14.47
N ALA A 181 -9.81 6.51 -14.48
CA ALA A 181 -10.27 7.18 -15.70
C ALA A 181 -9.12 7.50 -16.67
N LEU A 182 -7.93 7.80 -16.15
CA LEU A 182 -6.71 7.90 -16.97
C LEU A 182 -6.28 6.52 -17.50
N HIS A 183 -6.43 5.47 -16.70
CA HIS A 183 -6.13 4.11 -17.15
C HIS A 183 -7.03 3.66 -18.31
N THR A 184 -8.32 3.99 -18.30
CA THR A 184 -9.20 3.71 -19.46
C THR A 184 -8.84 4.52 -20.71
N GLN A 185 -8.00 5.54 -20.59
CA GLN A 185 -7.43 6.31 -21.71
C GLN A 185 -6.05 5.80 -22.15
N GLY A 186 -5.59 4.66 -21.62
CA GLY A 186 -4.33 4.02 -22.02
C GLY A 186 -3.11 4.41 -21.19
N TYR A 187 -3.27 5.24 -20.15
CA TYR A 187 -2.18 5.53 -19.22
C TYR A 187 -1.99 4.39 -18.22
N ARG A 188 -0.78 4.23 -17.68
CA ARG A 188 -0.48 3.14 -16.74
C ARG A 188 -0.55 3.62 -15.29
N ILE A 189 -1.16 2.83 -14.42
CA ILE A 189 -1.15 3.12 -12.98
C ILE A 189 0.20 2.69 -12.41
N ILE A 190 0.84 3.53 -11.59
CA ILE A 190 2.12 3.24 -10.94
C ILE A 190 1.89 2.66 -9.54
N THR A 191 1.03 3.32 -8.77
CA THR A 191 0.62 2.87 -7.44
C THR A 191 -0.72 3.50 -7.07
N ASP A 192 -1.46 2.85 -6.19
CA ASP A 192 -2.65 3.37 -5.53
C ASP A 192 -2.54 3.16 -4.01
N ASP A 193 -3.06 4.10 -3.23
CA ASP A 193 -3.08 4.13 -1.75
C ASP A 193 -1.76 4.43 -1.03
N VAL A 194 -0.63 3.83 -1.44
CA VAL A 194 0.70 4.01 -0.83
C VAL A 194 1.70 4.43 -1.91
N ALA A 195 2.14 5.69 -1.86
CA ALA A 195 3.09 6.25 -2.82
C ALA A 195 4.39 6.71 -2.12
N PRO A 196 5.42 5.85 -2.07
CA PRO A 196 6.71 6.23 -1.50
C PRO A 196 7.48 7.13 -2.46
N VAL A 197 7.94 8.26 -1.95
CA VAL A 197 8.71 9.27 -2.66
C VAL A 197 10.14 9.29 -2.14
N SER A 198 11.09 9.05 -3.04
CA SER A 198 12.51 9.28 -2.81
C SER A 198 12.87 10.72 -3.16
N LEU A 199 13.50 11.41 -2.20
CA LEU A 199 13.91 12.81 -2.31
C LEU A 199 15.42 12.99 -2.49
N ASN A 200 16.13 11.95 -2.96
CA ASN A 200 17.57 11.97 -3.22
C ASN A 200 18.02 13.21 -4.04
N GLN A 201 19.32 13.52 -4.02
CA GLN A 201 19.89 14.65 -4.78
C GLN A 201 19.46 14.57 -6.26
N GLY A 202 18.77 15.61 -6.74
CA GLY A 202 18.11 15.63 -8.05
C GLY A 202 16.58 15.55 -7.99
N THR A 203 15.96 14.98 -9.01
CA THR A 203 14.50 14.92 -9.20
C THR A 203 13.84 13.97 -8.20
N ALA A 204 12.73 14.39 -7.60
CA ALA A 204 11.92 13.51 -6.75
C ALA A 204 11.35 12.35 -7.59
N LYS A 205 11.43 11.12 -7.07
CA LYS A 205 10.96 9.92 -7.78
C LYS A 205 10.00 9.11 -6.92
N VAL A 206 9.09 8.40 -7.57
CA VAL A 206 8.14 7.49 -6.93
C VAL A 206 8.41 6.05 -7.35
N ALA A 207 8.28 5.12 -6.42
CA ALA A 207 8.38 3.69 -6.71
C ALA A 207 7.04 3.09 -7.12
N PRO A 208 7.01 2.24 -8.16
CA PRO A 208 5.85 1.46 -8.55
C PRO A 208 5.54 0.41 -7.47
N SER A 209 4.26 0.20 -7.18
CA SER A 209 3.85 -0.81 -6.19
C SER A 209 3.55 -2.15 -6.88
N PHE A 210 2.29 -2.40 -7.15
CA PHE A 210 1.75 -3.61 -7.75
C PHE A 210 0.51 -3.25 -8.56
N PRO A 211 0.07 -4.09 -9.52
CA PRO A 211 -0.87 -3.69 -10.56
C PRO A 211 -2.32 -3.77 -10.05
N GLN A 212 -2.63 -3.02 -9.01
CA GLN A 212 -3.95 -2.99 -8.39
C GLN A 212 -4.41 -1.55 -8.16
N ILE A 213 -5.71 -1.33 -8.31
CA ILE A 213 -6.36 -0.08 -7.97
C ILE A 213 -7.61 -0.32 -7.12
N LYS A 214 -7.90 0.58 -6.16
CA LYS A 214 -9.11 0.52 -5.34
C LYS A 214 -10.26 1.19 -6.07
N LEU A 215 -11.30 0.41 -6.38
CA LEU A 215 -12.46 0.90 -7.12
C LEU A 215 -13.74 0.64 -6.34
N SER A 216 -14.65 1.62 -6.34
CA SER A 216 -16.04 1.34 -5.96
C SER A 216 -16.79 0.76 -7.15
N GLN A 217 -17.87 0.05 -6.89
CA GLN A 217 -18.71 -0.54 -7.95
C GLN A 217 -19.26 0.54 -8.90
N GLU A 218 -19.63 1.71 -8.38
CA GLU A 218 -20.16 2.81 -9.19
C GLU A 218 -19.10 3.39 -10.14
N VAL A 219 -17.87 3.58 -9.64
CA VAL A 219 -16.75 4.08 -10.47
C VAL A 219 -16.42 3.05 -11.55
N ALA A 220 -16.33 1.78 -11.17
CA ALA A 220 -16.06 0.70 -12.11
C ALA A 220 -17.14 0.62 -13.19
N LYS A 221 -18.42 0.73 -12.82
CA LYS A 221 -19.54 0.73 -13.76
C LYS A 221 -19.48 1.90 -14.73
N VAL A 222 -19.27 3.11 -14.24
CA VAL A 222 -19.20 4.33 -15.07
C VAL A 222 -18.04 4.28 -16.06
N LEU A 223 -16.90 3.71 -15.64
CA LEU A 223 -15.69 3.62 -16.47
C LEU A 223 -15.61 2.33 -17.30
N GLY A 224 -16.60 1.43 -17.21
CA GLY A 224 -16.64 0.19 -17.99
C GLY A 224 -15.67 -0.90 -17.53
N TYR A 225 -15.26 -0.89 -16.27
CA TYR A 225 -14.49 -1.99 -15.68
C TYR A 225 -15.40 -3.20 -15.44
N ASP A 226 -14.83 -4.38 -15.70
CA ASP A 226 -15.45 -5.68 -15.45
C ASP A 226 -15.84 -5.83 -13.98
N GLN A 227 -17.14 -5.94 -13.71
CA GLN A 227 -17.65 -6.03 -12.34
C GLN A 227 -17.31 -7.36 -11.68
N ASP A 228 -17.15 -8.44 -12.45
CA ASP A 228 -16.87 -9.77 -11.90
C ASP A 228 -15.43 -9.89 -11.37
N LYS A 229 -14.55 -8.98 -11.82
CA LYS A 229 -13.17 -8.84 -11.33
C LYS A 229 -13.06 -7.93 -10.11
N LEU A 230 -14.13 -7.21 -9.72
CA LEU A 230 -14.16 -6.43 -8.48
C LEU A 230 -14.38 -7.37 -7.29
N GLY A 231 -13.33 -7.66 -6.52
CA GLY A 231 -13.50 -8.27 -5.20
C GLY A 231 -12.91 -9.65 -4.98
N LEU A 232 -11.99 -10.13 -5.82
CA LEU A 232 -11.25 -11.37 -5.54
C LEU A 232 -10.34 -11.28 -4.28
N LEU A 233 -10.11 -10.09 -3.73
CA LEU A 233 -9.18 -9.89 -2.61
C LEU A 233 -9.87 -9.70 -1.25
N VAL A 234 -11.02 -8.98 -1.17
CA VAL A 234 -11.85 -8.87 0.05
C VAL A 234 -13.33 -8.56 -0.30
N PRO A 235 -14.25 -9.54 -0.27
CA PRO A 235 -15.64 -9.40 -0.75
C PRO A 235 -16.55 -8.40 0.00
N LYS A 236 -16.10 -7.81 1.12
CA LYS A 236 -16.93 -6.96 2.01
C LYS A 236 -16.44 -5.51 2.13
N LEU A 237 -15.53 -5.06 1.27
CA LEU A 237 -15.04 -3.68 1.30
C LEU A 237 -15.89 -2.79 0.39
N ASN A 238 -16.13 -1.56 0.85
CA ASN A 238 -16.75 -0.49 0.04
C ASN A 238 -15.93 -0.13 -1.23
N LYS A 239 -14.65 -0.51 -1.27
CA LYS A 239 -13.73 -0.32 -2.40
C LYS A 239 -12.87 -1.57 -2.59
N PRO A 240 -13.35 -2.60 -3.30
CA PRO A 240 -12.53 -3.75 -3.63
C PRO A 240 -11.30 -3.35 -4.44
N GLY A 241 -10.27 -4.19 -4.35
CA GLY A 241 -9.15 -4.19 -5.28
C GLY A 241 -9.59 -4.68 -6.65
N TYR A 242 -9.10 -4.01 -7.69
CA TYR A 242 -9.19 -4.44 -9.08
C TYR A 242 -7.77 -4.69 -9.60
N GLU A 243 -7.49 -5.90 -10.05
CA GLU A 243 -6.22 -6.27 -10.67
C GLU A 243 -6.16 -5.77 -12.12
N LEU A 244 -5.09 -5.08 -12.45
CA LEU A 244 -4.87 -4.46 -13.75
C LEU A 244 -4.01 -5.39 -14.59
N ASN A 245 -4.46 -5.67 -15.81
CA ASN A 245 -3.65 -6.39 -16.79
C ASN A 245 -2.68 -5.41 -17.48
N GLN A 246 -1.62 -5.02 -16.77
CA GLN A 246 -0.58 -4.12 -17.29
C GLN A 246 0.81 -4.57 -16.82
N ASP A 247 1.81 -4.41 -17.69
CA ASP A 247 3.20 -4.54 -17.30
C ASP A 247 3.62 -3.34 -16.45
N LEU A 248 4.01 -3.61 -15.22
CA LEU A 248 4.64 -2.63 -14.35
C LEU A 248 6.16 -2.67 -14.52
N THR A 249 6.72 -1.53 -14.90
CA THR A 249 8.15 -1.31 -14.71
C THR A 249 8.46 -1.28 -13.22
N GLN A 250 9.64 -1.77 -12.83
CA GLN A 250 10.18 -1.60 -11.46
C GLN A 250 10.99 -0.29 -11.31
N ALA A 251 11.18 0.45 -12.40
CA ALA A 251 11.97 1.66 -12.39
C ALA A 251 11.25 2.79 -11.61
N LEU A 252 12.03 3.49 -10.78
CA LEU A 252 11.63 4.74 -10.15
C LEU A 252 11.32 5.80 -11.22
N LEU A 253 10.12 6.40 -11.17
CA LEU A 253 9.71 7.42 -12.14
C LEU A 253 9.79 8.83 -11.55
N PRO A 254 10.29 9.83 -12.32
CA PRO A 254 10.33 11.21 -11.85
C PRO A 254 8.92 11.77 -11.69
N ILE A 255 8.67 12.43 -10.57
CA ILE A 255 7.41 13.13 -10.31
C ILE A 255 7.40 14.42 -11.13
N ARG A 256 6.48 14.50 -12.09
CA ARG A 256 6.30 15.70 -12.93
C ARG A 256 5.35 16.70 -12.31
N CYS A 257 4.29 16.20 -11.69
CA CYS A 257 3.19 17.04 -11.24
C CYS A 257 2.42 16.38 -10.10
N ILE A 258 1.91 17.20 -9.19
CA ILE A 258 1.05 16.79 -8.09
C ILE A 258 -0.27 17.56 -8.18
N TYR A 259 -1.40 16.87 -8.16
CA TYR A 259 -2.73 17.45 -8.13
C TYR A 259 -3.41 17.14 -6.80
N VAL A 260 -3.86 18.17 -6.11
CA VAL A 260 -4.71 18.08 -4.92
C VAL A 260 -6.17 18.20 -5.34
N LEU A 261 -6.92 17.10 -5.23
CA LEU A 261 -8.33 17.07 -5.60
C LEU A 261 -9.17 17.83 -4.57
N VAL A 262 -9.99 18.76 -5.06
CA VAL A 262 -10.97 19.48 -4.25
C VAL A 262 -12.34 19.50 -4.94
N SER A 263 -13.40 19.42 -4.14
CA SER A 263 -14.77 19.54 -4.66
C SER A 263 -15.08 20.99 -5.03
N GLY A 264 -15.80 21.20 -6.14
CA GLY A 264 -16.24 22.52 -6.59
C GLY A 264 -17.28 22.47 -7.70
N LEU A 265 -17.69 23.63 -8.20
CA LEU A 265 -18.75 23.73 -9.21
C LEU A 265 -18.25 23.53 -10.65
N GLN A 266 -16.97 23.76 -10.91
CA GLN A 266 -16.38 23.73 -12.25
C GLN A 266 -15.06 22.98 -12.23
N LEU A 267 -14.69 22.44 -13.39
CA LEU A 267 -13.37 21.87 -13.63
C LEU A 267 -12.35 23.01 -13.73
N SER A 268 -11.33 23.01 -12.87
CA SER A 268 -10.22 23.97 -13.01
C SER A 268 -8.94 23.44 -12.38
N ILE A 269 -7.81 23.92 -12.91
CA ILE A 269 -6.46 23.65 -12.42
C ILE A 269 -5.85 24.99 -12.03
N LYS A 270 -5.40 25.11 -10.77
CA LYS A 270 -4.73 26.32 -10.28
C LYS A 270 -3.43 25.96 -9.57
N PRO A 271 -2.30 26.63 -9.85
CA PRO A 271 -1.06 26.39 -9.13
C PRO A 271 -1.23 26.76 -7.65
N LEU A 272 -0.61 26.00 -6.77
CA LEU A 272 -0.50 26.33 -5.35
C LEU A 272 0.76 27.14 -5.09
N LYS A 273 0.68 28.05 -4.12
CA LYS A 273 1.88 28.66 -3.55
C LYS A 273 2.68 27.59 -2.79
N LEU A 274 3.97 27.83 -2.62
CA LEU A 274 4.88 26.88 -1.95
C LEU A 274 4.36 26.48 -0.56
N GLU A 275 3.95 27.45 0.26
CA GLU A 275 3.42 27.21 1.60
C GLU A 275 2.16 26.34 1.58
N GLU A 276 1.22 26.62 0.67
CA GLU A 276 0.01 25.80 0.49
C GLU A 276 0.36 24.38 0.05
N ALA A 277 1.31 24.25 -0.88
CA ALA A 277 1.77 22.94 -1.36
C ALA A 277 2.39 22.11 -0.24
N VAL A 278 3.24 22.71 0.61
CA VAL A 278 3.82 22.02 1.78
C VAL A 278 2.74 21.54 2.74
N MET A 279 1.74 22.37 3.01
CA MET A 279 0.63 21.99 3.90
C MET A 279 -0.22 20.86 3.32
N GLU A 280 -0.53 20.88 2.02
CA GLU A 280 -1.30 19.81 1.37
C GLU A 280 -0.50 18.49 1.31
N LEU A 281 0.81 18.56 1.04
CA LEU A 281 1.69 17.38 1.10
C LEU A 281 1.76 16.80 2.51
N SER A 282 1.90 17.65 3.53
CA SER A 282 1.93 17.21 4.92
C SER A 282 0.61 16.58 5.34
N ARG A 283 -0.53 17.20 4.96
CA ARG A 283 -1.89 16.71 5.22
C ARG A 283 -2.15 15.34 4.58
N HIS A 284 -1.61 15.10 3.39
CA HIS A 284 -1.83 13.88 2.63
C HIS A 284 -0.69 12.87 2.74
N SER A 285 0.27 13.09 3.62
CA SER A 285 1.27 12.10 4.00
C SER A 285 0.66 11.06 4.94
N ARG A 286 0.98 9.78 4.72
CA ARG A 286 0.59 8.73 5.67
C ARG A 286 1.36 8.89 6.96
N LEU A 287 0.73 8.50 8.08
CA LEU A 287 1.37 8.35 9.39
C LEU A 287 1.90 9.66 10.02
N ASN A 288 1.71 10.82 9.39
CA ASN A 288 2.15 12.13 9.89
C ASN A 288 1.65 12.41 11.32
N SER A 289 0.41 12.03 11.64
CA SER A 289 -0.15 12.20 12.99
C SER A 289 0.32 11.16 14.01
N LEU A 290 1.13 10.17 13.61
CA LEU A 290 1.52 9.02 14.44
C LEU A 290 3.01 9.01 14.82
N PHE A 291 3.84 9.85 14.21
CA PHE A 291 5.27 10.02 14.53
C PHE A 291 5.55 11.39 15.14
N ASP A 292 5.34 11.52 16.45
CA ASP A 292 5.52 12.83 17.12
C ASP A 292 6.98 13.32 17.12
N SER A 293 7.95 12.41 17.19
CA SER A 293 9.38 12.74 17.25
C SER A 293 9.98 13.20 15.92
N GLU A 294 9.29 13.00 14.79
CA GLU A 294 9.86 13.22 13.45
C GLU A 294 9.13 14.28 12.61
N LYS A 295 8.22 15.05 13.22
CA LYS A 295 7.46 16.11 12.55
C LYS A 295 8.33 17.10 11.77
N ALA A 296 9.50 17.45 12.29
CA ALA A 296 10.42 18.37 11.62
C ALA A 296 11.05 17.77 10.35
N SER A 297 11.49 16.51 10.41
CA SER A 297 12.06 15.79 9.25
C SER A 297 11.00 15.62 8.16
N HIS A 298 9.80 15.22 8.55
CA HIS A 298 8.66 15.08 7.64
C HIS A 298 8.28 16.40 6.96
N LEU A 299 8.21 17.50 7.71
CA LEU A 299 7.94 18.82 7.15
C LEU A 299 9.03 19.26 6.17
N LEU A 300 10.30 18.96 6.47
CA LEU A 300 11.42 19.22 5.56
C LEU A 300 11.29 18.41 4.27
N GLN A 301 10.91 17.14 4.34
CA GLN A 301 10.63 16.33 3.15
C GLN A 301 9.49 16.91 2.30
N CYS A 302 8.41 17.38 2.94
CA CYS A 302 7.31 18.03 2.23
C CYS A 302 7.77 19.32 1.54
N ALA A 303 8.58 20.14 2.21
CA ALA A 303 9.19 21.34 1.63
C ALA A 303 10.12 21.01 0.46
N GLN A 304 10.96 19.98 0.58
CA GLN A 304 11.84 19.52 -0.49
C GLN A 304 11.04 19.06 -1.70
N LEU A 305 9.96 18.31 -1.51
CA LEU A 305 9.10 17.86 -2.61
C LEU A 305 8.40 19.04 -3.28
N ALA A 306 7.82 19.96 -2.52
CA ALA A 306 7.13 21.14 -3.06
C ALA A 306 8.08 22.09 -3.84
N ASN A 307 9.36 22.13 -3.48
CA ASN A 307 10.38 22.88 -4.22
C ASN A 307 10.82 22.18 -5.52
N LYS A 308 10.69 20.85 -5.61
CA LYS A 308 11.11 20.05 -6.78
C LYS A 308 10.00 19.83 -7.80
N CYS A 309 8.74 19.93 -7.38
CA CYS A 309 7.59 19.56 -8.20
C CYS A 309 6.50 20.63 -8.13
N SER A 310 5.89 20.93 -9.28
CA SER A 310 4.71 21.79 -9.34
C SER A 310 3.51 21.10 -8.70
N VAL A 311 2.83 21.81 -7.80
CA VAL A 311 1.62 21.34 -7.12
C VAL A 311 0.44 22.22 -7.53
N TYR A 312 -0.66 21.58 -7.91
CA TYR A 312 -1.87 22.24 -8.37
C TYR A 312 -3.08 21.80 -7.57
N ARG A 313 -4.03 22.71 -7.39
CA ARG A 313 -5.39 22.40 -6.96
C ARG A 313 -6.21 22.01 -8.18
N LEU A 314 -6.72 20.78 -8.19
CA LEU A 314 -7.62 20.25 -9.22
C LEU A 314 -9.05 20.26 -8.68
N GLN A 315 -9.79 21.31 -9.05
CA GLN A 315 -11.17 21.49 -8.63
C GLN A 315 -12.11 20.77 -9.59
N ARG A 316 -13.09 20.03 -9.06
CA ARG A 316 -14.06 19.30 -9.87
C ARG A 316 -15.43 19.12 -9.20
N PRO A 317 -16.53 19.02 -9.96
CA PRO A 317 -17.81 18.57 -9.43
C PRO A 317 -17.75 17.11 -8.97
N ARG A 318 -18.45 16.79 -7.89
CA ARG A 318 -18.65 15.39 -7.43
C ARG A 318 -19.67 14.66 -8.32
N ASN A 319 -19.33 14.54 -9.59
CA ASN A 319 -20.12 13.86 -10.61
C ASN A 319 -19.23 12.82 -11.31
N LEU A 320 -19.59 11.54 -11.21
CA LEU A 320 -18.82 10.45 -11.81
C LEU A 320 -18.84 10.49 -13.35
N ALA A 321 -19.90 11.03 -13.96
CA ALA A 321 -20.00 11.15 -15.42
C ALA A 321 -18.93 12.08 -16.02
N LEU A 322 -18.37 12.99 -15.22
CA LEU A 322 -17.30 13.90 -15.63
C LEU A 322 -15.89 13.29 -15.49
N LEU A 323 -15.75 12.05 -15.01
CA LEU A 323 -14.43 11.41 -14.85
C LEU A 323 -13.63 11.32 -16.16
N PRO A 324 -14.21 10.93 -17.31
CA PRO A 324 -13.47 10.91 -18.58
C PRO A 324 -12.99 12.30 -19.00
N GLU A 325 -13.82 13.33 -18.82
CA GLU A 325 -13.48 14.72 -19.13
C GLU A 325 -12.37 15.25 -18.21
N LEU A 326 -12.48 14.98 -16.91
CA LEU A 326 -11.46 15.33 -15.91
C LEU A 326 -10.10 14.69 -16.24
N ALA A 327 -10.10 13.43 -16.67
CA ALA A 327 -8.89 12.74 -17.11
C ALA A 327 -8.27 13.39 -18.37
N ARG A 328 -9.09 13.79 -19.35
CA ARG A 328 -8.61 14.53 -20.54
C ARG A 328 -7.99 15.87 -20.16
N LEU A 329 -8.66 16.65 -19.30
CA LEU A 329 -8.15 17.93 -18.81
C LEU A 329 -6.76 17.77 -18.17
N VAL A 330 -6.57 16.74 -17.34
CA VAL A 330 -5.28 16.46 -16.71
C VAL A 330 -4.22 16.05 -17.75
N ALA A 331 -4.56 15.18 -18.70
CA ALA A 331 -3.65 14.76 -19.76
C ALA A 331 -3.19 15.93 -20.65
N GLU A 332 -4.13 16.79 -21.06
CA GLU A 332 -3.85 18.00 -21.85
C GLU A 332 -2.97 18.99 -21.09
N HIS A 333 -3.28 19.23 -19.81
CA HIS A 333 -2.44 20.10 -18.97
C HIS A 333 -1.01 19.56 -18.86
N GLN A 334 -0.83 18.24 -18.69
CA GLN A 334 0.51 17.64 -18.67
C GLN A 334 1.24 17.72 -20.00
N PHE A 335 0.54 17.63 -21.13
CA PHE A 335 1.14 17.77 -22.45
C PHE A 335 1.65 19.19 -22.70
N ILE A 336 0.89 20.21 -22.27
CA ILE A 336 1.30 21.62 -22.38
C ILE A 336 2.53 21.90 -21.51
N GLN A 337 2.54 21.40 -20.26
CA GLN A 337 3.69 21.57 -19.36
C GLN A 337 4.97 20.90 -19.88
N GLY A 338 4.86 19.76 -20.58
CA GLY A 338 6.02 19.06 -21.14
C GLY A 338 6.66 19.72 -22.37
N LYS A 339 6.07 20.77 -22.93
CA LYS A 339 6.61 21.54 -24.07
C LYS A 339 7.29 22.86 -23.67
N MET A 340 7.12 23.30 -22.43
CA MET A 340 7.74 24.52 -21.87
C MET A 340 9.07 24.18 -21.19
#